data_AF-A0A087TRD6-F1
#
_entry.id   AF-A0A087TRD6-F1
#
_cell.length_a   1.000
_cell.length_b   1.000
_cell.length_c   1.000
_cell.angle_alpha   90.00
_cell.angle_beta   90.00
_cell.angle_gamma   90.00
#
_symmetry.space_group_name_H-M   'P 1'
#
loop_
_entity.id
_entity.type
_entity.pdbx_description
1 polymer ?
#
loop_
_entity_poly.entity_id
_entity_poly.type
_entity_poly.pdbx_seq_one_letter_code
_entity_poly.pdbx_strand_id
1 'polypeptide(L)'
;MTAAFYLRKSAVQQTAMSGDAVHVSMEKIKELAHESTDKAYGKDDSGPECIRQSMNTLMTYMNKLSSAMQEGEYEIDRSNVEKGNPPVFLRAQAIKEEARDLENLKFKLEAREGDIFELKKALKMKSDELSEMHVRKEMAEKKLEIATKDSDERVERIQRQLDEAKMLLKKKEKEFEETLDHLQADIDALETERGELKDKIKLISKKVILEGLSKTTSLANLVASPTSPTVPGSAPSNVVMSRDSSLLSQQVQDLQLTVKHLKNENIRLQTTRMLKQLENLPSLKTPTKPIGFASTTGFMNMVELSETDSTSSESIVALSKKSKDLFGKAQNLCCPLVVDISHRKPGTQPTIDKMAAKHHLVESASKLKILQNEAEKLKVEISNLKAAQKQGTQINADFSAFPIPTFSKVSPDNKQLVARIVIPQKCSSDEKTVIPLLLSNISTLNHLHSTIIS
;
A
#
# COMPACT_ATOMS: atom_id res chain seq x y z
N MET A 1 -45.97 -38.38 39.22
CA MET A 1 -47.37 -38.87 39.17
C MET A 1 -48.03 -38.48 40.49
N THR A 2 -48.29 -37.18 40.71
CA THR A 2 -48.54 -36.69 42.08
C THR A 2 -49.57 -35.54 42.16
N ALA A 3 -49.43 -34.44 41.40
CA ALA A 3 -50.38 -33.32 41.48
C ALA A 3 -51.78 -33.62 40.90
N ALA A 4 -51.87 -34.25 39.73
CA ALA A 4 -53.14 -34.58 39.09
C ALA A 4 -54.00 -35.55 39.93
N PHE A 5 -53.34 -36.42 40.71
CA PHE A 5 -54.01 -37.32 41.64
C PHE A 5 -54.62 -36.56 42.83
N TYR A 6 -53.87 -35.63 43.43
CA TYR A 6 -54.39 -34.78 44.50
C TYR A 6 -55.53 -33.88 44.01
N LEU A 7 -55.42 -33.33 42.80
CA LEU A 7 -56.48 -32.51 42.20
C LEU A 7 -57.77 -33.32 42.01
N ARG A 8 -57.66 -34.53 41.45
CA ARG A 8 -58.80 -35.43 41.31
C ARG A 8 -59.43 -35.76 42.67
N LYS A 9 -58.61 -36.12 43.67
CA LYS A 9 -59.09 -36.46 45.01
C LYS A 9 -59.86 -35.31 45.65
N SER A 10 -59.29 -34.10 45.63
CA SER A 10 -59.91 -32.91 46.22
C SER A 10 -61.15 -32.46 45.45
N ALA A 11 -61.13 -32.54 44.11
CA ALA A 11 -62.30 -32.24 43.30
C ALA A 11 -63.47 -33.19 43.58
N VAL A 12 -63.21 -34.51 43.65
CA VAL A 12 -64.24 -35.51 43.98
C VAL A 12 -64.80 -35.31 45.39
N GLN A 13 -63.95 -34.97 46.36
CA GLN A 13 -64.38 -34.67 47.73
C GLN A 13 -65.26 -33.41 47.80
N GLN A 14 -64.91 -32.36 47.03
CA GLN A 14 -65.69 -31.12 46.95
C GLN A 14 -67.09 -31.37 46.34
N THR A 15 -67.18 -32.22 45.31
CA THR A 15 -68.47 -32.61 44.71
C THR A 15 -69.31 -33.45 45.67
N ALA A 16 -68.68 -34.33 46.45
CA ALA A 16 -69.39 -35.17 47.43
C ALA A 16 -69.94 -34.36 48.64
N MET A 17 -69.28 -33.26 49.03
CA MET A 17 -69.73 -32.40 50.12
C MET A 17 -70.80 -31.38 49.69
N SER A 18 -70.91 -31.10 48.39
CA SER A 18 -71.87 -30.14 47.84
C SER A 18 -73.12 -30.90 47.41
N GLY A 19 -73.94 -31.29 48.38
CA GLY A 19 -75.04 -32.27 48.26
C GLY A 19 -76.14 -32.01 47.21
N ASP A 20 -76.04 -30.98 46.37
CA ASP A 20 -76.96 -30.73 45.24
C ASP A 20 -76.31 -29.99 44.04
N ALA A 21 -74.98 -29.80 44.04
CA ALA A 21 -74.28 -29.11 42.95
C ALA A 21 -73.57 -30.12 42.02
N VAL A 22 -74.12 -30.31 40.83
CA VAL A 22 -73.57 -31.23 39.79
C VAL A 22 -72.21 -30.76 39.26
N HIS A 23 -71.83 -29.50 39.49
CA HIS A 23 -70.58 -28.93 39.00
C HIS A 23 -69.77 -28.25 40.11
N VAL A 24 -68.45 -28.40 40.06
CA VAL A 24 -67.52 -27.58 40.84
C VAL A 24 -67.29 -26.27 40.07
N SER A 25 -67.45 -25.12 40.73
CA SER A 25 -67.24 -23.82 40.08
C SER A 25 -65.80 -23.68 39.57
N MET A 26 -65.61 -22.96 38.46
CA MET A 26 -64.29 -22.83 37.82
C MET A 26 -63.25 -22.18 38.75
N GLU A 27 -63.68 -21.24 39.59
CA GLU A 27 -62.82 -20.59 40.60
C GLU A 27 -62.35 -21.59 41.65
N LYS A 28 -63.25 -22.49 42.10
CA LYS A 28 -62.90 -23.52 43.08
C LYS A 28 -61.97 -24.57 42.49
N ILE A 29 -62.13 -24.95 41.22
CA ILE A 29 -61.19 -25.85 40.54
C ILE A 29 -59.80 -25.23 40.45
N LYS A 30 -59.69 -23.92 40.17
CA LYS A 30 -58.39 -23.22 40.14
C LYS A 30 -57.72 -23.24 41.51
N GLU A 31 -58.46 -22.95 42.57
CA GLU A 31 -57.95 -23.01 43.95
C GLU A 31 -57.46 -24.42 44.33
N LEU A 32 -58.26 -25.45 44.03
CA LEU A 32 -57.88 -26.84 44.26
C LEU A 32 -56.67 -27.28 43.41
N ALA A 33 -56.52 -26.73 42.20
CA ALA A 33 -55.36 -26.99 41.35
C ALA A 33 -54.10 -26.37 41.95
N HIS A 34 -54.15 -25.14 42.46
CA HIS A 34 -53.03 -24.52 43.18
C HIS A 34 -52.67 -25.30 44.44
N GLU A 35 -53.65 -25.68 45.27
CA GLU A 35 -53.41 -26.46 46.48
C GLU A 35 -52.80 -27.84 46.20
N SER A 36 -53.29 -28.53 45.17
CA SER A 36 -52.81 -29.87 44.78
C SER A 36 -51.41 -29.82 44.19
N THR A 37 -51.09 -28.70 43.56
CA THR A 37 -49.79 -28.41 42.99
C THR A 37 -48.76 -28.11 44.08
N ASP A 38 -49.10 -27.23 45.02
CA ASP A 38 -48.26 -26.91 46.18
C ASP A 38 -47.93 -28.18 46.99
N LYS A 39 -48.91 -29.07 47.17
CA LYS A 39 -48.71 -30.35 47.86
C LYS A 39 -47.78 -31.32 47.12
N ALA A 40 -47.76 -31.27 45.79
CA ALA A 40 -47.00 -32.22 44.97
C ALA A 40 -45.59 -31.75 44.62
N TYR A 41 -45.40 -30.43 44.47
CA TYR A 41 -44.16 -29.84 43.95
C TYR A 41 -43.55 -28.77 44.88
N GLY A 42 -44.22 -28.40 45.98
CA GLY A 42 -43.80 -27.30 46.85
C GLY A 42 -44.27 -25.93 46.34
N LYS A 43 -43.97 -24.86 47.09
CA LYS A 43 -44.37 -23.46 46.76
C LYS A 43 -43.56 -22.83 45.62
N ASP A 44 -42.93 -23.64 44.77
CA ASP A 44 -42.20 -23.15 43.61
C ASP A 44 -43.17 -23.01 42.43
N ASP A 45 -43.14 -21.85 41.76
CA ASP A 45 -44.13 -21.32 40.80
C ASP A 45 -44.23 -22.11 39.45
N SER A 46 -43.62 -23.29 39.38
CA SER A 46 -43.58 -24.17 38.18
C SER A 46 -44.76 -25.13 38.09
N GLY A 47 -45.57 -25.17 39.13
CA GLY A 47 -46.59 -26.17 39.32
C GLY A 47 -47.76 -26.20 38.32
N PRO A 48 -48.40 -25.07 37.96
CA PRO A 48 -49.42 -25.03 36.91
C PRO A 48 -48.88 -25.47 35.53
N GLU A 49 -47.62 -25.17 35.23
CA GLU A 49 -46.97 -25.55 33.97
C GLU A 49 -46.68 -27.06 33.94
N CYS A 50 -46.29 -27.66 35.07
CA CYS A 50 -46.17 -29.11 35.20
C CYS A 50 -47.51 -29.83 34.98
N ILE A 51 -48.62 -29.29 35.49
CA ILE A 51 -49.96 -29.83 35.21
C ILE A 51 -50.27 -29.70 33.72
N ARG A 52 -50.02 -28.54 33.11
CA ARG A 52 -50.23 -28.31 31.68
C ARG A 52 -49.41 -29.27 30.81
N GLN A 53 -48.14 -29.49 31.12
CA GLN A 53 -47.28 -30.43 30.42
C GLN A 53 -47.76 -31.88 30.57
N SER A 54 -48.21 -32.26 31.78
CA SER A 54 -48.79 -33.59 32.00
C SER A 54 -50.09 -33.80 31.22
N MET A 55 -50.93 -32.78 31.10
CA MET A 55 -52.17 -32.83 30.32
C MET A 55 -51.88 -32.85 28.81
N ASN A 56 -50.90 -32.10 28.32
CA ASN A 56 -50.45 -32.18 26.93
C ASN A 56 -49.88 -33.58 26.60
N THR A 57 -49.14 -34.16 27.54
CA THR A 57 -48.62 -35.54 27.41
C THR A 57 -49.78 -36.53 27.35
N LEU A 58 -50.76 -36.42 28.25
CA LEU A 58 -51.96 -37.25 28.26
C LEU A 58 -52.78 -37.09 26.96
N MET A 59 -52.93 -35.86 26.47
CA MET A 59 -53.61 -35.58 25.20
C MET A 59 -52.87 -36.21 24.03
N THR A 60 -51.54 -36.20 24.03
CA THR A 60 -50.72 -36.86 23.01
C THR A 60 -50.89 -38.38 23.06
N TYR A 61 -50.92 -38.97 24.27
CA TYR A 61 -51.18 -40.40 24.43
C TYR A 61 -52.61 -40.77 24.06
N MET A 62 -53.62 -39.96 24.42
CA MET A 62 -55.01 -40.18 24.00
C MET A 62 -55.17 -40.04 22.49
N ASN A 63 -54.48 -39.11 21.83
CA ASN A 63 -54.52 -38.98 20.38
C ASN A 63 -53.84 -40.17 19.70
N LYS A 64 -52.70 -40.65 20.23
CA LYS A 64 -52.06 -41.89 19.76
C LYS A 64 -52.96 -43.10 19.97
N LEU A 65 -53.58 -43.22 21.14
CA LEU A 65 -54.51 -44.30 21.46
C LEU A 65 -55.76 -44.24 20.57
N SER A 66 -56.31 -43.04 20.34
CA SER A 66 -57.46 -42.83 19.46
C SER A 66 -57.10 -43.18 18.01
N SER A 67 -55.91 -42.82 17.55
CA SER A 67 -55.43 -43.18 16.22
C SER A 67 -55.23 -44.69 16.10
N ALA A 68 -54.53 -45.31 17.06
CA ALA A 68 -54.34 -46.76 17.11
C ALA A 68 -55.67 -47.54 17.22
N MET A 69 -56.66 -46.98 17.92
CA MET A 69 -58.00 -47.56 18.04
C MET A 69 -58.82 -47.41 16.75
N GLN A 70 -58.62 -46.32 16.01
CA GLN A 70 -59.29 -46.07 14.73
C GLN A 70 -58.65 -46.86 13.58
N GLU A 71 -57.35 -47.15 13.69
CA GLU A 71 -56.58 -47.96 12.74
C GLU A 71 -56.65 -49.47 13.03
N GLY A 72 -57.27 -49.89 14.13
CA GLY A 72 -57.45 -51.30 14.49
C GLY A 72 -56.20 -52.01 15.02
N GLU A 73 -55.12 -51.26 15.29
CA GLU A 73 -53.84 -51.78 15.81
C GLU A 73 -53.84 -51.95 17.35
N TYR A 74 -54.93 -52.47 17.92
CA TYR A 74 -55.02 -52.67 19.38
C TYR A 74 -54.32 -53.97 19.85
N GLU A 75 -53.90 -54.83 18.92
CA GLU A 75 -53.10 -56.03 19.19
C GLU A 75 -51.64 -55.84 18.76
N ILE A 76 -50.93 -54.94 19.43
CA ILE A 76 -49.46 -55.00 19.40
C ILE A 76 -49.05 -56.15 20.33
N ASP A 77 -48.73 -57.27 19.70
CA ASP A 77 -48.10 -58.45 20.28
C ASP A 77 -46.97 -58.02 21.24
N ARG A 78 -47.05 -58.42 22.52
CA ARG A 78 -46.06 -58.11 23.57
C ARG A 78 -44.72 -58.86 23.36
N SER A 79 -44.43 -59.27 22.14
CA SER A 79 -43.26 -60.03 21.73
C SER A 79 -42.10 -59.15 21.22
N ASN A 80 -42.36 -57.89 20.85
CA ASN A 80 -41.33 -56.94 20.43
C ASN A 80 -40.81 -56.07 21.58
N VAL A 81 -40.27 -56.71 22.63
CA VAL A 81 -39.26 -56.04 23.46
C VAL A 81 -37.96 -56.11 22.66
N GLU A 82 -37.56 -55.01 22.02
CA GLU A 82 -36.24 -54.87 21.39
C GLU A 82 -35.17 -55.36 22.37
N LYS A 83 -34.59 -56.53 22.09
CA LYS A 83 -33.44 -57.03 22.84
C LYS A 83 -32.28 -56.11 22.49
N GLY A 84 -31.90 -55.24 23.43
CA GLY A 84 -30.74 -54.37 23.30
C GLY A 84 -29.48 -55.17 22.93
N ASN A 85 -28.61 -54.56 22.14
CA ASN A 85 -27.39 -55.21 21.64
C ASN A 85 -26.57 -55.81 22.79
N PRO A 86 -26.10 -57.07 22.67
CA PRO A 86 -25.38 -57.72 23.76
C PRO A 86 -24.05 -56.99 24.03
N PRO A 87 -23.58 -56.93 25.29
CA PRO A 87 -22.35 -56.20 25.66
C PRO A 87 -21.10 -56.60 24.85
N VAL A 88 -21.00 -57.86 24.44
CA VAL A 88 -19.90 -58.37 23.60
C VAL A 88 -19.89 -57.70 22.21
N PHE A 89 -21.07 -57.44 21.64
CA PHE A 89 -21.19 -56.76 20.35
C PHE A 89 -20.76 -55.30 20.46
N LEU A 90 -21.18 -54.58 21.51
CA LEU A 90 -20.77 -53.21 21.77
C LEU A 90 -19.25 -53.10 21.96
N ARG A 91 -18.64 -54.04 22.69
CA ARG A 91 -17.19 -54.08 22.87
C ARG A 91 -16.45 -54.37 21.57
N ALA A 92 -16.94 -55.30 20.75
CA ALA A 92 -16.36 -55.59 19.44
C ALA A 92 -16.48 -54.38 18.49
N GLN A 93 -17.60 -53.67 18.54
CA GLN A 93 -17.79 -52.43 17.78
C GLN A 93 -16.81 -51.33 18.22
N ALA A 94 -16.64 -51.12 19.53
CA ALA A 94 -15.69 -50.16 20.07
C ALA A 94 -14.24 -50.46 19.63
N ILE A 95 -13.82 -51.73 19.67
CA ILE A 95 -12.48 -52.15 19.21
C ILE A 95 -12.32 -51.91 17.70
N LYS A 96 -13.37 -52.15 16.92
CA LYS A 96 -13.34 -51.92 15.47
C LYS A 96 -13.27 -50.42 15.13
N GLU A 97 -13.94 -49.58 15.90
CA GLU A 97 -13.85 -48.13 15.80
C GLU A 97 -12.45 -47.63 16.19
N GLU A 98 -11.91 -48.11 17.31
CA GLU A 98 -10.54 -47.80 17.75
C GLU A 98 -9.47 -48.23 16.72
N ALA A 99 -9.63 -49.41 16.13
CA ALA A 99 -8.71 -49.88 15.07
C ALA A 99 -8.73 -48.97 13.83
N ARG A 100 -9.91 -48.47 13.43
CA ARG A 100 -10.03 -47.50 12.34
C ARG A 100 -9.40 -46.16 12.70
N ASP A 101 -9.56 -45.71 13.93
CA ASP A 101 -8.95 -44.47 14.40
C ASP A 101 -7.42 -44.56 14.46
N LEU A 102 -6.86 -45.71 14.87
CA LEU A 102 -5.43 -45.98 14.82
C LEU A 102 -4.90 -45.99 13.39
N GLU A 103 -5.63 -46.59 12.45
CA GLU A 103 -5.25 -46.58 11.03
C GLU A 103 -5.25 -45.15 10.46
N ASN A 104 -6.28 -44.35 10.78
CA ASN A 104 -6.34 -42.95 10.41
C ASN A 104 -5.20 -42.11 11.03
N LEU A 105 -4.84 -42.37 12.28
CA LEU A 105 -3.71 -41.71 12.95
C LEU A 105 -2.37 -42.09 12.30
N LYS A 106 -2.21 -43.35 11.90
CA LYS A 106 -1.02 -43.82 11.19
C LYS A 106 -0.84 -43.09 9.85
N PHE A 107 -1.88 -42.99 9.03
CA PHE A 107 -1.82 -42.23 7.77
C PHE A 107 -1.48 -40.75 7.99
N LYS A 108 -2.03 -40.13 9.04
CA LYS A 108 -1.69 -38.75 9.40
C LYS A 108 -0.22 -38.62 9.84
N LEU A 109 0.30 -39.60 10.57
CA LEU A 109 1.70 -39.61 10.99
C LEU A 109 2.65 -39.74 9.79
N GLU A 110 2.37 -40.67 8.88
CA GLU A 110 3.15 -40.85 7.64
C GLU A 110 3.15 -39.58 6.78
N ALA A 111 1.99 -38.91 6.65
CA ALA A 111 1.91 -37.61 5.96
C ALA A 111 2.78 -36.54 6.62
N ARG A 112 2.79 -36.46 7.96
CA ARG A 112 3.64 -35.52 8.71
C ARG A 112 5.12 -35.86 8.58
N GLU A 113 5.50 -37.13 8.53
CA GLU A 113 6.88 -37.54 8.27
C GLU A 113 7.35 -37.12 6.87
N GLY A 114 6.47 -37.23 5.86
CA GLY A 114 6.69 -36.69 4.53
C GLY A 114 6.92 -35.17 4.55
N ASP A 115 6.02 -34.42 5.18
CA ASP A 115 6.14 -32.96 5.34
C ASP A 115 7.49 -32.59 6.00
N ILE A 116 7.89 -33.31 7.06
CA ILE A 116 9.16 -33.08 7.77
C ILE A 116 10.36 -33.33 6.86
N PHE A 117 10.33 -34.38 6.05
CA PHE A 117 11.42 -34.69 5.12
C PHE A 117 11.55 -33.61 4.04
N GLU A 118 10.45 -33.16 3.45
CA GLU A 118 10.44 -32.09 2.47
C GLU A 118 10.91 -30.76 3.06
N LEU A 119 10.46 -30.42 4.28
CA LEU A 119 10.91 -29.22 4.99
C LEU A 119 12.40 -29.26 5.30
N LYS A 120 12.96 -30.42 5.70
CA LYS A 120 14.40 -30.58 5.90
C LYS A 120 15.18 -30.37 4.60
N LYS A 121 14.68 -30.90 3.47
CA LYS A 121 15.31 -30.69 2.15
C LYS A 121 15.25 -29.21 1.75
N ALA A 122 14.11 -28.54 1.93
CA ALA A 122 13.95 -27.12 1.66
C ALA A 122 14.88 -26.26 2.53
N LEU A 123 15.01 -26.60 3.81
CA LEU A 123 15.91 -25.92 4.74
C LEU A 123 17.38 -26.03 4.29
N LYS A 124 17.80 -27.22 3.85
CA LYS A 124 19.17 -27.42 3.34
C LYS A 124 19.43 -26.56 2.10
N MET A 125 18.53 -26.58 1.12
CA MET A 125 18.65 -25.73 -0.08
C MET A 125 18.73 -24.24 0.27
N LYS A 126 17.92 -23.78 1.24
CA LYS A 126 17.95 -22.39 1.70
C LYS A 126 19.23 -22.05 2.47
N SER A 127 19.79 -22.99 3.23
CA SER A 127 21.09 -22.82 3.88
C SER A 127 22.22 -22.66 2.86
N ASP A 128 22.22 -23.47 1.80
CA ASP A 128 23.22 -23.40 0.74
C ASP A 128 23.11 -22.06 -0.03
N GLU A 129 21.88 -21.64 -0.38
CA GLU A 129 21.60 -20.34 -1.03
C GLU A 129 22.07 -19.16 -0.16
N LEU A 130 21.83 -19.21 1.16
CA LEU A 130 22.31 -18.20 2.09
C LEU A 130 23.84 -18.15 2.16
N SER A 131 24.52 -19.30 2.17
CA SER A 131 25.98 -19.34 2.15
C SER A 131 26.57 -18.74 0.87
N GLU A 132 25.93 -18.98 -0.28
CA GLU A 132 26.34 -18.43 -1.56
C GLU A 132 26.11 -16.92 -1.64
N MET A 133 24.97 -16.43 -1.13
CA MET A 133 24.70 -15.00 -0.99
C MET A 133 25.69 -14.33 -0.04
N HIS A 134 26.09 -14.98 1.05
CA HIS A 134 27.07 -14.45 1.99
C HIS A 134 28.43 -14.25 1.33
N VAL A 135 28.93 -15.23 0.57
CA VAL A 135 30.19 -15.09 -0.18
C VAL A 135 30.12 -13.97 -1.23
N ARG A 136 28.98 -13.85 -1.94
CA ARG A 136 28.77 -12.73 -2.89
C ARG A 136 28.81 -11.37 -2.20
N LYS A 137 28.19 -11.26 -1.02
CA LYS A 137 28.20 -10.06 -0.20
C LYS A 137 29.64 -9.70 0.20
N GLU A 138 30.40 -10.63 0.75
CA GLU A 138 31.80 -10.39 1.14
C GLU A 138 32.67 -9.95 -0.05
N MET A 139 32.47 -10.55 -1.23
CA MET A 139 33.17 -10.13 -2.44
C MET A 139 32.80 -8.71 -2.88
N ALA A 140 31.53 -8.33 -2.76
CA ALA A 140 31.07 -6.98 -3.09
C ALA A 140 31.61 -5.95 -2.08
N GLU A 141 31.59 -6.26 -0.79
CA GLU A 141 32.17 -5.42 0.28
C GLU A 141 33.66 -5.20 0.07
N LYS A 142 34.41 -6.26 -0.27
CA LYS A 142 35.84 -6.15 -0.57
C LYS A 142 36.12 -5.29 -1.82
N LYS A 143 35.29 -5.42 -2.87
CA LYS A 143 35.39 -4.56 -4.06
C LYS A 143 35.10 -3.09 -3.73
N LEU A 144 34.11 -2.84 -2.89
CA LEU A 144 33.79 -1.50 -2.43
C LEU A 144 34.94 -0.90 -1.61
N GLU A 145 35.53 -1.69 -0.70
CA GLU A 145 36.68 -1.26 0.10
C GLU A 145 37.88 -0.89 -0.79
N ILE A 146 38.19 -1.72 -1.79
CA ILE A 146 39.26 -1.43 -2.76
C ILE A 146 38.95 -0.15 -3.57
N ALA A 147 37.73 -0.01 -4.08
CA ALA A 147 37.32 1.18 -4.83
C ALA A 147 37.35 2.46 -3.99
N THR A 148 37.03 2.35 -2.71
CA THR A 148 37.10 3.47 -1.75
C THR A 148 38.56 3.87 -1.53
N LYS A 149 39.46 2.90 -1.27
CA LYS A 149 40.90 3.17 -1.13
C LYS A 149 41.50 3.81 -2.39
N ASP A 150 41.20 3.28 -3.59
CA ASP A 150 41.67 3.89 -4.85
C ASP A 150 41.13 5.32 -5.02
N SER A 151 39.91 5.58 -4.55
CA SER A 151 39.36 6.93 -4.57
C SER A 151 40.06 7.88 -3.64
N ASP A 152 40.34 7.45 -2.41
CA ASP A 152 41.06 8.24 -1.43
C ASP A 152 42.49 8.55 -1.92
N GLU A 153 43.19 7.56 -2.47
CA GLU A 153 44.52 7.73 -3.08
C GLU A 153 44.51 8.74 -4.25
N ARG A 154 43.45 8.73 -5.07
CA ARG A 154 43.28 9.67 -6.17
C ARG A 154 43.03 11.09 -5.67
N VAL A 155 42.19 11.25 -4.64
CA VAL A 155 41.94 12.54 -4.00
C VAL A 155 43.24 13.08 -3.41
N GLU A 156 44.01 12.25 -2.72
CA GLU A 156 45.30 12.65 -2.14
C GLU A 156 46.31 13.06 -3.25
N ARG A 157 46.35 12.35 -4.37
CA ARG A 157 47.18 12.70 -5.53
C ARG A 157 46.79 14.05 -6.14
N ILE A 158 45.50 14.29 -6.33
CA ILE A 158 44.98 15.58 -6.85
C ILE A 158 45.28 16.71 -5.87
N GLN A 159 45.13 16.46 -4.57
CA GLN A 159 45.41 17.45 -3.54
C GLN A 159 46.89 17.86 -3.55
N ARG A 160 47.82 16.89 -3.66
CA ARG A 160 49.26 17.19 -3.82
C ARG A 160 49.54 18.03 -5.06
N GLN A 161 48.94 17.69 -6.21
CA GLN A 161 49.11 18.46 -7.45
C GLN A 161 48.55 19.88 -7.33
N LEU A 162 47.41 20.04 -6.64
CA LEU A 162 46.81 21.34 -6.38
C LEU A 162 47.73 22.21 -5.51
N ASP A 163 48.32 21.63 -4.46
CA ASP A 163 49.21 22.35 -3.55
C ASP A 163 50.53 22.74 -4.24
N GLU A 164 51.08 21.85 -5.07
CA GLU A 164 52.26 22.15 -5.92
C GLU A 164 51.97 23.29 -6.91
N ALA A 165 50.84 23.25 -7.61
CA ALA A 165 50.43 24.30 -8.55
C ALA A 165 50.21 25.65 -7.84
N LYS A 166 49.58 25.65 -6.66
CA LYS A 166 49.43 26.86 -5.83
C LYS A 166 50.77 27.43 -5.38
N MET A 167 51.72 26.57 -5.00
CA MET A 167 53.06 27.01 -4.61
C MET A 167 53.80 27.63 -5.81
N LEU A 168 53.70 27.01 -6.99
CA LEU A 168 54.30 27.52 -8.22
C LEU A 168 53.69 28.88 -8.61
N LEU A 169 52.37 29.03 -8.51
CA LEU A 169 51.66 30.29 -8.77
C LEU A 169 52.18 31.39 -7.85
N LYS A 170 52.23 31.16 -6.53
CA LYS A 170 52.76 32.14 -5.56
C LYS A 170 54.21 32.52 -5.84
N LYS A 171 55.04 31.54 -6.24
CA LYS A 171 56.42 31.82 -6.60
C LYS A 171 56.49 32.73 -7.83
N LYS A 172 55.64 32.48 -8.84
CA LYS A 172 55.55 33.31 -10.04
C LYS A 172 55.04 34.71 -9.74
N GLU A 173 54.02 34.84 -8.90
CA GLU A 173 53.53 36.14 -8.43
C GLU A 173 54.65 36.96 -7.77
N LYS A 174 55.46 36.34 -6.90
CA LYS A 174 56.63 36.98 -6.28
C LYS A 174 57.71 37.37 -7.30
N GLU A 175 58.02 36.50 -8.26
CA GLU A 175 58.97 36.80 -9.35
C GLU A 175 58.49 38.00 -10.19
N PHE A 176 57.19 38.11 -10.47
CA PHE A 176 56.61 39.25 -11.19
C PHE A 176 56.62 40.53 -10.37
N GLU A 177 56.30 40.46 -9.07
CA GLU A 177 56.35 41.61 -8.16
C GLU A 177 57.77 42.17 -8.04
N GLU A 178 58.78 41.31 -7.85
CA GLU A 178 60.19 41.71 -7.84
C GLU A 178 60.65 42.34 -9.17
N THR A 179 60.14 41.83 -10.31
CA THR A 179 60.44 42.41 -11.63
C THR A 179 59.76 43.78 -11.80
N LEU A 180 58.52 43.93 -11.32
CA LEU A 180 57.80 45.22 -11.34
C LEU A 180 58.51 46.26 -10.48
N ASP A 181 58.98 45.89 -9.29
CA ASP A 181 59.74 46.77 -8.40
C ASP A 181 61.05 47.23 -9.05
N HIS A 182 61.79 46.32 -9.72
CA HIS A 182 62.99 46.68 -10.47
C HIS A 182 62.67 47.68 -11.59
N LEU A 183 61.63 47.44 -12.38
CA LEU A 183 61.22 48.34 -13.46
C LEU A 183 60.78 49.71 -12.92
N GLN A 184 60.11 49.76 -11.78
CA GLN A 184 59.73 51.01 -11.14
C GLN A 184 60.95 51.79 -10.64
N ALA A 185 61.94 51.10 -10.05
CA ALA A 185 63.20 51.72 -9.66
C ALA A 185 63.96 52.31 -10.87
N ASP A 186 63.97 51.61 -12.01
CA ASP A 186 64.57 52.11 -13.26
C ASP A 186 63.81 53.34 -13.79
N ILE A 187 62.47 53.36 -13.71
CA ILE A 187 61.66 54.53 -14.07
C ILE A 187 62.05 55.74 -13.21
N ASP A 188 62.09 55.56 -11.89
CA ASP A 188 62.42 56.64 -10.96
C ASP A 188 63.85 57.16 -11.19
N ALA A 189 64.81 56.26 -11.44
CA ALA A 189 66.18 56.61 -11.81
C ALA A 189 66.21 57.46 -13.11
N LEU A 190 65.54 57.01 -14.17
CA LEU A 190 65.45 57.76 -15.42
C LEU A 190 64.75 59.12 -15.25
N GLU A 191 63.73 59.21 -14.39
CA GLU A 191 63.07 60.48 -14.09
C GLU A 191 63.98 61.46 -13.35
N THR A 192 64.80 60.97 -12.42
CA THR A 192 65.82 61.78 -11.74
C THR A 192 66.90 62.25 -12.70
N GLU A 193 67.46 61.37 -13.53
CA GLU A 193 68.44 61.74 -14.56
C GLU A 193 67.88 62.77 -15.55
N ARG A 194 66.63 62.57 -16.00
CA ARG A 194 65.92 63.54 -16.84
C ARG A 194 65.75 64.88 -16.13
N GLY A 195 65.45 64.87 -14.83
CA GLY A 195 65.38 66.06 -13.98
C GLY A 195 66.71 66.81 -13.91
N GLU A 196 67.80 66.10 -13.64
CA GLU A 196 69.15 66.66 -13.61
C GLU A 196 69.57 67.25 -14.96
N LEU A 197 69.31 66.54 -16.06
CA LEU A 197 69.59 67.02 -17.41
C LEU A 197 68.81 68.30 -17.71
N LYS A 198 67.54 68.36 -17.31
CA LYS A 198 66.71 69.56 -17.42
C LYS A 198 67.30 70.73 -16.62
N ASP A 199 67.81 70.49 -15.43
CA ASP A 199 68.43 71.54 -14.61
C ASP A 199 69.82 71.96 -15.12
N LYS A 200 70.63 71.03 -15.64
CA LYS A 200 71.88 71.33 -16.37
C LYS A 200 71.59 72.22 -17.59
N ILE A 201 70.55 71.92 -18.37
CA ILE A 201 70.11 72.75 -19.50
C ILE A 201 69.69 74.15 -19.04
N LYS A 202 68.91 74.27 -17.95
CA LYS A 202 68.55 75.58 -17.38
C LYS A 202 69.77 76.36 -16.91
N LEU A 203 70.75 75.70 -16.30
CA LEU A 203 71.99 76.32 -15.83
C LEU A 203 72.84 76.82 -17.00
N ILE A 204 72.99 76.00 -18.05
CA ILE A 204 73.66 76.39 -19.30
C ILE A 204 72.91 77.55 -19.96
N SER A 205 71.58 77.50 -20.05
CA SER A 205 70.77 78.60 -20.61
C SER A 205 70.96 79.90 -19.82
N LYS A 206 71.03 79.84 -18.48
CA LYS A 206 71.35 81.00 -17.63
C LYS A 206 72.77 81.51 -17.86
N LYS A 207 73.76 80.62 -18.04
CA LYS A 207 75.16 81.00 -18.35
C LYS A 207 75.29 81.62 -19.74
N VAL A 208 74.59 81.08 -20.74
CA VAL A 208 74.52 81.61 -22.11
C VAL A 208 73.82 82.98 -22.14
N ILE A 209 72.84 83.23 -21.28
CA ILE A 209 72.22 84.56 -21.13
C ILE A 209 73.17 85.54 -20.42
N LEU A 210 74.00 85.08 -19.47
CA LEU A 210 74.99 85.91 -18.77
C LEU A 210 76.24 86.21 -19.64
N GLU A 211 76.59 85.32 -20.56
CA GLU A 211 77.73 85.44 -21.50
C GLU A 211 77.30 86.00 -22.88
N GLY A 212 75.99 86.13 -23.14
CA GLY A 212 75.40 86.43 -24.44
C GLY A 212 74.95 87.87 -24.69
N LEU A 213 75.54 88.87 -24.03
CA LEU A 213 75.26 90.30 -24.30
C LEU A 213 76.19 90.92 -25.37
N SER A 214 76.61 90.12 -26.34
CA SER A 214 77.23 90.63 -27.57
C SER A 214 76.86 89.75 -28.75
N LYS A 215 75.97 90.31 -29.59
CA LYS A 215 75.56 89.91 -30.94
C LYS A 215 74.31 89.02 -31.05
N THR A 216 73.18 89.72 -31.15
CA THR A 216 72.10 89.57 -32.16
C THR A 216 72.56 88.81 -33.43
N THR A 217 71.82 87.98 -34.16
CA THR A 217 70.37 87.81 -34.40
C THR A 217 70.23 86.59 -35.34
N SER A 218 69.22 85.75 -35.07
CA SER A 218 68.27 85.05 -35.97
C SER A 218 68.68 84.31 -37.26
N LEU A 219 67.89 83.24 -37.51
CA LEU A 219 67.66 82.41 -38.71
C LEU A 219 68.30 81.01 -38.61
N ALA A 220 67.67 79.89 -38.94
CA ALA A 220 66.30 79.57 -39.32
C ALA A 220 66.15 78.04 -39.16
N ASN A 221 65.06 77.60 -38.54
CA ASN A 221 64.72 76.18 -38.39
C ASN A 221 64.26 75.60 -39.73
N LEU A 222 64.81 74.43 -40.05
CA LEU A 222 64.45 73.57 -41.16
C LEU A 222 63.54 72.43 -40.67
N VAL A 223 62.56 72.11 -41.54
CA VAL A 223 61.83 70.85 -41.68
C VAL A 223 60.60 70.62 -40.80
N ALA A 224 59.45 70.73 -41.49
CA ALA A 224 58.15 70.20 -41.16
C ALA A 224 58.06 68.70 -41.49
N SER A 225 57.46 67.91 -40.60
CA SER A 225 56.22 67.14 -40.89
C SER A 225 55.68 66.48 -39.62
N PRO A 226 54.35 66.25 -39.54
CA PRO A 226 53.64 66.17 -38.27
C PRO A 226 53.16 64.76 -37.94
N THR A 227 53.31 64.34 -36.68
CA THR A 227 52.41 63.36 -36.05
C THR A 227 52.26 63.65 -34.56
N SER A 228 51.08 64.17 -34.23
CA SER A 228 50.31 63.97 -32.99
C SER A 228 50.63 64.81 -31.73
N PRO A 229 49.58 65.24 -30.99
CA PRO A 229 49.68 66.28 -29.97
C PRO A 229 49.69 65.77 -28.51
N THR A 230 50.17 66.66 -27.64
CA THR A 230 50.22 66.62 -26.18
C THR A 230 48.89 67.04 -25.51
N VAL A 231 48.31 66.13 -24.70
CA VAL A 231 47.78 66.26 -23.31
C VAL A 231 46.70 67.34 -22.94
N PRO A 232 46.09 67.35 -21.73
CA PRO A 232 44.70 66.94 -21.45
C PRO A 232 43.78 68.07 -20.92
N GLY A 233 42.45 67.87 -20.95
CA GLY A 233 41.53 68.69 -20.15
C GLY A 233 40.08 68.70 -20.63
N SER A 234 39.19 68.18 -19.78
CA SER A 234 37.72 68.37 -19.75
C SER A 234 36.89 67.95 -20.97
N ALA A 235 36.35 66.73 -20.92
CA ALA A 235 34.91 66.42 -21.05
C ALA A 235 34.75 64.90 -21.31
N PRO A 236 33.75 64.24 -20.69
CA PRO A 236 33.63 62.79 -20.73
C PRO A 236 32.92 62.38 -22.01
N SER A 237 33.66 61.97 -23.03
CA SER A 237 33.05 61.32 -24.19
C SER A 237 34.02 60.33 -24.81
N ASN A 238 34.23 59.20 -24.15
CA ASN A 238 34.75 57.98 -24.76
C ASN A 238 34.06 56.73 -24.22
N VAL A 239 32.76 56.84 -23.94
CA VAL A 239 31.87 55.67 -23.73
C VAL A 239 31.36 55.11 -25.07
N VAL A 240 31.57 55.80 -26.19
CA VAL A 240 30.93 55.44 -27.47
C VAL A 240 31.65 54.28 -28.20
N MET A 241 32.99 54.20 -28.18
CA MET A 241 33.74 53.14 -28.89
C MET A 241 33.67 51.76 -28.20
N SER A 242 33.33 51.69 -26.91
CA SER A 242 33.10 50.43 -26.19
C SER A 242 31.65 49.95 -26.31
N ARG A 243 30.70 50.87 -26.55
CA ARG A 243 29.27 50.55 -26.63
C ARG A 243 28.94 49.78 -27.89
N ASP A 244 29.51 50.14 -29.03
CA ASP A 244 29.29 49.43 -30.30
C ASP A 244 29.85 48.00 -30.27
N SER A 245 30.99 47.78 -29.60
CA SER A 245 31.53 46.43 -29.38
C SER A 245 30.66 45.60 -28.41
N SER A 246 30.05 46.22 -27.39
CA SER A 246 29.13 45.54 -26.48
C SER A 246 27.78 45.21 -27.13
N LEU A 247 27.28 46.10 -27.99
CA LEU A 247 26.02 45.96 -28.70
C LEU A 247 26.14 44.94 -29.84
N LEU A 248 27.29 44.92 -30.53
CA LEU A 248 27.63 43.87 -31.48
C LEU A 248 27.81 42.51 -30.80
N SER A 249 28.49 42.46 -29.64
CA SER A 249 28.63 41.22 -28.86
C SER A 249 27.27 40.67 -28.40
N GLN A 250 26.38 41.56 -27.92
CA GLN A 250 25.01 41.21 -27.56
C GLN A 250 24.21 40.71 -28.78
N GLN A 251 24.32 41.39 -29.92
CA GLN A 251 23.66 40.97 -31.17
C GLN A 251 24.16 39.60 -31.66
N VAL A 252 25.46 39.33 -31.52
CA VAL A 252 26.05 38.01 -31.81
C VAL A 252 25.51 36.95 -30.86
N GLN A 253 25.37 37.25 -29.56
CA GLN A 253 24.76 36.32 -28.59
C GLN A 253 23.29 36.04 -28.90
N ASP A 254 22.49 37.06 -29.22
CA ASP A 254 21.07 36.91 -29.57
C ASP A 254 20.89 36.11 -30.87
N LEU A 255 21.73 36.35 -31.87
CA LEU A 255 21.75 35.55 -33.10
C LEU A 255 22.17 34.10 -32.83
N GLN A 256 23.18 33.87 -31.99
CA GLN A 256 23.56 32.51 -31.58
C GLN A 256 22.42 31.80 -30.86
N LEU A 257 21.67 32.51 -30.01
CA LEU A 257 20.52 31.97 -29.28
C LEU A 257 19.35 31.66 -30.22
N THR A 258 19.11 32.52 -31.21
CA THR A 258 18.11 32.32 -32.27
C THR A 258 18.47 31.13 -33.16
N VAL A 259 19.73 31.02 -33.58
CA VAL A 259 20.22 29.87 -34.36
C VAL A 259 20.12 28.57 -33.55
N LYS A 260 20.41 28.61 -32.25
CA LYS A 260 20.23 27.46 -31.36
C LYS A 260 18.75 27.07 -31.24
N HIS A 261 17.85 28.05 -31.11
CA HIS A 261 16.41 27.81 -31.09
C HIS A 261 15.91 27.19 -32.41
N LEU A 262 16.29 27.74 -33.57
CA LEU A 262 15.95 27.20 -34.89
C LEU A 262 16.51 25.80 -35.11
N LYS A 263 17.73 25.54 -34.66
CA LYS A 263 18.34 24.20 -34.69
C LYS A 263 17.53 23.22 -33.84
N ASN A 264 17.11 23.61 -32.64
CA ASN A 264 16.30 22.77 -31.76
C ASN A 264 14.91 22.50 -32.35
N GLU A 265 14.28 23.50 -32.98
CA GLU A 265 13.01 23.34 -33.68
C GLU A 265 13.13 22.40 -34.89
N ASN A 266 14.21 22.50 -35.66
CA ASN A 266 14.47 21.60 -36.78
C ASN A 266 14.66 20.16 -36.29
N ILE A 267 15.44 19.96 -35.22
CA ILE A 267 15.58 18.65 -34.56
C ILE A 267 14.20 18.15 -34.09
N ARG A 268 13.40 18.98 -33.42
CA ARG A 268 12.04 18.63 -32.97
C ARG A 268 11.17 18.15 -34.14
N LEU A 269 11.15 18.87 -35.25
CA LEU A 269 10.38 18.52 -36.44
C LEU A 269 10.85 17.21 -37.08
N GLN A 270 12.16 17.00 -37.19
CA GLN A 270 12.72 15.74 -37.69
C GLN A 270 12.40 14.56 -36.75
N THR A 271 12.55 14.75 -35.44
CA THR A 271 12.27 13.73 -34.42
C THR A 271 10.77 13.43 -34.32
N THR A 272 9.88 14.34 -34.72
CA THR A 272 8.42 14.13 -34.66
C THR A 272 7.98 12.87 -35.42
N ARG A 273 8.59 12.56 -36.57
CA ARG A 273 8.25 11.33 -37.32
C ARG A 273 8.66 10.06 -36.57
N MET A 274 9.87 10.07 -35.99
CA MET A 274 10.38 8.95 -35.18
C MET A 274 9.57 8.79 -33.89
N LEU A 275 9.18 9.90 -33.27
CA LEU A 275 8.39 9.93 -32.04
C LEU A 275 6.98 9.35 -32.29
N LYS A 276 6.32 9.71 -33.39
CA LYS A 276 5.04 9.09 -33.80
C LYS A 276 5.16 7.58 -34.04
N GLN A 277 6.27 7.12 -34.64
CA GLN A 277 6.51 5.69 -34.82
C GLN A 277 6.71 4.97 -33.47
N LEU A 278 7.35 5.63 -32.52
CA LEU A 278 7.56 5.11 -31.17
C LEU A 278 6.26 5.12 -30.34
N GLU A 279 5.43 6.15 -30.44
CA GLU A 279 4.12 6.26 -29.77
C GLU A 279 3.12 5.20 -30.25
N ASN A 280 3.24 4.76 -31.52
CA ASN A 280 2.42 3.67 -32.05
C ASN A 280 2.79 2.30 -31.44
N LEU A 281 3.96 2.18 -30.80
CA LEU A 281 4.34 0.96 -30.10
C LEU A 281 3.73 0.94 -28.70
N PRO A 282 3.26 -0.22 -28.22
CA PRO A 282 2.71 -0.33 -26.87
C PRO A 282 3.78 -0.03 -25.82
N SER A 283 3.42 0.75 -24.80
CA SER A 283 4.31 1.05 -23.68
C SER A 283 4.74 -0.23 -22.97
N LEU A 284 6.05 -0.45 -22.83
CA LEU A 284 6.60 -1.56 -22.06
C LEU A 284 6.45 -1.28 -20.57
N LYS A 285 5.48 -1.93 -19.92
CA LYS A 285 5.38 -1.96 -18.45
C LYS A 285 6.21 -3.12 -17.95
N THR A 286 7.40 -2.83 -17.42
CA THR A 286 8.20 -3.84 -16.74
C THR A 286 7.54 -4.17 -15.39
N PRO A 287 7.32 -5.46 -15.07
CA PRO A 287 6.85 -5.82 -13.75
C PRO A 287 7.92 -5.41 -12.73
N THR A 288 7.51 -4.66 -11.70
CA THR A 288 8.36 -4.33 -10.56
C THR A 288 8.74 -5.65 -9.88
N LYS A 289 10.01 -6.06 -10.04
CA LYS A 289 10.53 -7.20 -9.28
C LYS A 289 10.50 -6.82 -7.81
N PRO A 290 10.15 -7.74 -6.89
CA PRO A 290 10.26 -7.45 -5.46
C PRO A 290 11.71 -7.05 -5.14
N ILE A 291 11.85 -5.91 -4.49
CA ILE A 291 13.11 -5.27 -4.10
C ILE A 291 13.22 -5.38 -2.57
N GLY A 292 14.43 -5.56 -2.01
CA GLY A 292 14.66 -5.63 -0.55
C GLY A 292 14.49 -7.04 0.05
N PHE A 293 14.22 -7.13 1.37
CA PHE A 293 14.17 -8.40 2.14
C PHE A 293 13.15 -9.45 1.65
N ALA A 294 12.19 -9.04 0.80
CA ALA A 294 11.24 -9.94 0.14
C ALA A 294 11.72 -10.47 -1.23
N SER A 295 12.91 -10.05 -1.69
CA SER A 295 13.51 -10.48 -2.95
C SER A 295 14.46 -11.66 -2.73
N THR A 296 14.26 -12.74 -3.48
CA THR A 296 15.25 -13.83 -3.61
C THR A 296 16.58 -13.35 -4.22
N THR A 297 16.64 -12.18 -4.87
CA THR A 297 17.80 -11.75 -5.67
C THR A 297 18.58 -10.55 -5.12
N GLY A 298 18.14 -9.95 -4.01
CA GLY A 298 18.92 -8.95 -3.25
C GLY A 298 19.21 -7.61 -3.94
N PHE A 299 18.69 -7.32 -5.14
CA PHE A 299 18.89 -6.03 -5.78
C PHE A 299 18.06 -4.94 -5.09
N MET A 300 18.72 -3.89 -4.57
CA MET A 300 18.11 -2.62 -4.14
C MET A 300 18.30 -1.58 -5.24
N ASN A 301 17.21 -0.96 -5.71
CA ASN A 301 17.27 0.15 -6.65
C ASN A 301 17.42 1.46 -5.83
N MET A 302 18.58 2.10 -5.89
CA MET A 302 18.91 3.31 -5.10
C MET A 302 18.28 4.61 -5.65
N VAL A 303 17.36 4.53 -6.63
CA VAL A 303 16.91 5.68 -7.44
C VAL A 303 15.44 6.08 -7.23
N GLU A 304 14.61 5.24 -6.61
CA GLU A 304 13.20 5.58 -6.34
C GLU A 304 12.94 5.83 -4.85
N LEU A 305 13.56 6.87 -4.32
CA LEU A 305 13.10 7.56 -3.11
C LEU A 305 12.08 8.63 -3.51
N SER A 306 11.02 8.22 -4.22
CA SER A 306 9.85 9.08 -4.35
C SER A 306 9.09 9.01 -3.02
N GLU A 307 9.05 10.13 -2.29
CA GLU A 307 8.34 10.26 -1.00
C GLU A 307 6.83 9.91 -1.09
N THR A 308 6.32 9.74 -2.31
CA THR A 308 4.95 9.32 -2.63
C THR A 308 4.69 7.82 -2.44
N ASP A 309 5.70 6.96 -2.56
CA ASP A 309 5.50 5.51 -2.45
C ASP A 309 5.56 4.99 -1.01
N SER A 310 6.26 5.69 -0.11
CA SER A 310 6.31 5.34 1.32
C SER A 310 4.95 5.55 2.01
N THR A 311 4.32 6.70 1.81
CA THR A 311 3.01 7.05 2.41
C THR A 311 1.86 6.17 1.89
N SER A 312 1.90 5.81 0.61
CA SER A 312 0.92 4.89 0.02
C SER A 312 1.12 3.46 0.53
N SER A 313 2.37 3.01 0.74
CA SER A 313 2.64 1.69 1.33
C SER A 313 2.16 1.58 2.79
N GLU A 314 2.37 2.61 3.61
CA GLU A 314 1.92 2.63 5.01
C GLU A 314 0.39 2.62 5.13
N SER A 315 -0.30 3.39 4.29
CA SER A 315 -1.77 3.43 4.27
C SER A 315 -2.38 2.10 3.79
N ILE A 316 -1.74 1.39 2.85
CA ILE A 316 -2.15 0.03 2.44
C ILE A 316 -2.00 -0.95 3.61
N VAL A 317 -0.88 -0.91 4.34
CA VAL A 317 -0.65 -1.79 5.49
C VAL A 317 -1.67 -1.52 6.59
N ALA A 318 -1.97 -0.25 6.87
CA ALA A 318 -2.98 0.14 7.85
C ALA A 318 -4.38 -0.37 7.46
N LEU A 319 -4.80 -0.19 6.20
CA LEU A 319 -6.09 -0.69 5.71
C LEU A 319 -6.17 -2.21 5.69
N SER A 320 -5.07 -2.90 5.34
CA SER A 320 -4.98 -4.36 5.40
C SER A 320 -5.14 -4.87 6.84
N LYS A 321 -4.52 -4.20 7.81
CA LYS A 321 -4.70 -4.52 9.23
C LYS A 321 -6.14 -4.28 9.70
N LYS A 322 -6.75 -3.15 9.34
CA LYS A 322 -8.18 -2.86 9.62
C LYS A 322 -9.09 -3.93 9.00
N SER A 323 -8.83 -4.34 7.76
CA SER A 323 -9.59 -5.39 7.06
C SER A 323 -9.52 -6.73 7.79
N LYS A 324 -8.31 -7.15 8.22
CA LYS A 324 -8.12 -8.40 9.00
C LYS A 324 -8.82 -8.34 10.35
N ASP A 325 -8.74 -7.22 11.07
CA ASP A 325 -9.42 -7.05 12.36
C ASP A 325 -10.95 -7.12 12.20
N LEU A 326 -11.49 -6.39 11.22
CA LEU A 326 -12.92 -6.40 10.91
C LEU A 326 -13.40 -7.80 10.50
N PHE A 327 -12.63 -8.50 9.68
CA PHE A 327 -12.91 -9.87 9.27
C PHE A 327 -12.89 -10.83 10.47
N GLY A 328 -11.91 -10.69 11.37
CA GLY A 328 -11.86 -11.47 12.62
C GLY A 328 -13.09 -11.24 13.51
N LYS A 329 -13.52 -9.98 13.67
CA LYS A 329 -14.76 -9.63 14.39
C LYS A 329 -15.99 -10.23 13.71
N ALA A 330 -16.08 -10.16 12.38
CA ALA A 330 -17.16 -10.76 11.61
C ALA A 330 -17.21 -12.27 11.79
N GLN A 331 -16.06 -12.94 11.75
CA GLN A 331 -15.98 -14.39 11.90
C GLN A 331 -16.37 -14.85 13.31
N ASN A 332 -16.00 -14.09 14.35
CA ASN A 332 -16.45 -14.35 15.72
C ASN A 332 -17.98 -14.20 15.87
N LEU A 333 -18.59 -13.28 15.12
CA LEU A 333 -20.05 -13.06 15.11
C LEU A 333 -20.81 -14.03 14.19
N CYS A 334 -20.11 -14.76 13.32
CA CYS A 334 -20.70 -15.74 12.41
C CYS A 334 -21.25 -16.98 13.15
N CYS A 335 -20.84 -17.20 14.40
CA CYS A 335 -21.36 -18.24 15.28
C CYS A 335 -22.20 -17.61 16.42
N PRO A 336 -23.46 -17.22 16.16
CA PRO A 336 -24.30 -16.63 17.21
C PRO A 336 -24.62 -17.68 18.28
N LEU A 337 -24.12 -17.46 19.50
CA LEU A 337 -24.52 -18.24 20.67
C LEU A 337 -25.95 -17.84 21.07
N VAL A 338 -26.85 -18.82 21.20
CA VAL A 338 -28.20 -18.59 21.69
C VAL A 338 -28.14 -18.14 23.15
N VAL A 339 -28.95 -17.15 23.52
CA VAL A 339 -29.00 -16.62 24.89
C VAL A 339 -29.49 -17.72 25.83
N ASP A 340 -28.64 -18.14 26.77
CA ASP A 340 -29.02 -19.12 27.76
C ASP A 340 -30.00 -18.53 28.78
N ILE A 341 -31.19 -19.12 28.81
CA ILE A 341 -32.28 -18.79 29.74
C ILE A 341 -32.55 -19.92 30.75
N SER A 342 -31.73 -20.98 30.75
CA SER A 342 -31.97 -22.22 31.51
C SER A 342 -31.94 -22.02 33.03
N HIS A 343 -31.20 -21.02 33.52
CA HIS A 343 -31.10 -20.69 34.94
C HIS A 343 -32.05 -19.57 35.39
N ARG A 344 -33.04 -19.20 34.57
CA ARG A 344 -33.98 -18.11 34.88
C ARG A 344 -35.35 -18.66 35.26
N LYS A 345 -35.97 -18.06 36.28
CA LYS A 345 -37.37 -18.35 36.61
C LYS A 345 -38.28 -17.86 35.46
N PRO A 346 -39.16 -18.72 34.91
CA PRO A 346 -40.12 -18.32 33.88
C PRO A 346 -40.95 -17.11 34.32
N GLY A 347 -41.15 -16.13 33.42
CA GLY A 347 -41.96 -14.94 33.70
C GLY A 347 -41.32 -13.89 34.62
N THR A 348 -40.18 -14.17 35.25
CA THR A 348 -39.48 -13.21 36.12
C THR A 348 -38.55 -12.35 35.26
N GLN A 349 -38.77 -11.03 35.24
CA GLN A 349 -37.80 -10.12 34.62
C GLN A 349 -36.48 -10.16 35.42
N PRO A 350 -35.33 -10.26 34.76
CA PRO A 350 -34.05 -10.28 35.46
C PRO A 350 -33.86 -8.98 36.25
N THR A 351 -33.27 -9.08 37.45
CA THR A 351 -33.02 -7.96 38.38
C THR A 351 -32.20 -6.83 37.75
N ILE A 352 -31.45 -7.15 36.69
CA ILE A 352 -30.69 -6.21 35.87
C ILE A 352 -31.30 -6.25 34.47
N ASP A 353 -31.91 -5.14 34.03
CA ASP A 353 -32.58 -5.07 32.72
C ASP A 353 -31.61 -5.44 31.58
N LYS A 354 -30.32 -5.07 31.68
CA LYS A 354 -29.26 -5.46 30.73
C LYS A 354 -29.09 -6.97 30.52
N MET A 355 -29.49 -7.80 31.48
CA MET A 355 -29.41 -9.27 31.34
C MET A 355 -30.62 -9.85 30.61
N ALA A 356 -31.68 -9.08 30.32
CA ALA A 356 -32.85 -9.60 29.62
C ALA A 356 -32.50 -10.08 28.21
N ALA A 357 -33.15 -11.16 27.76
CA ALA A 357 -32.90 -11.73 26.42
C ALA A 357 -33.14 -10.71 25.30
N LYS A 358 -34.13 -9.82 25.47
CA LYS A 358 -34.39 -8.68 24.57
C LYS A 358 -33.17 -7.76 24.42
N HIS A 359 -32.46 -7.47 25.52
CA HIS A 359 -31.31 -6.57 25.51
C HIS A 359 -30.10 -7.23 24.87
N HIS A 360 -29.88 -8.53 25.10
CA HIS A 360 -28.82 -9.28 24.41
C HIS A 360 -29.06 -9.40 22.89
N LEU A 361 -30.31 -9.53 22.45
CA LEU A 361 -30.69 -9.50 21.03
C LEU A 361 -30.46 -8.11 20.41
N VAL A 362 -30.85 -7.05 21.12
CA VAL A 362 -30.62 -5.66 20.69
C VAL A 362 -29.12 -5.36 20.64
N GLU A 363 -28.35 -5.87 21.59
CA GLU A 363 -26.89 -5.72 21.63
C GLU A 363 -26.19 -6.49 20.50
N SER A 364 -26.64 -7.71 20.16
CA SER A 364 -26.09 -8.44 19.02
C SER A 364 -26.43 -7.74 17.69
N ALA A 365 -27.66 -7.25 17.53
CA ALA A 365 -28.08 -6.47 16.37
C ALA A 365 -27.31 -5.15 16.24
N SER A 366 -27.07 -4.45 17.35
CA SER A 366 -26.29 -3.20 17.34
C SER A 366 -24.82 -3.46 16.99
N LYS A 367 -24.20 -4.52 17.52
CA LYS A 367 -22.85 -4.97 17.14
C LYS A 367 -22.75 -5.28 15.65
N LEU A 368 -23.71 -6.00 15.09
CA LEU A 368 -23.77 -6.28 13.64
C LEU A 368 -23.91 -4.99 12.83
N LYS A 369 -24.75 -4.04 13.27
CA LYS A 369 -24.94 -2.79 12.56
C LYS A 369 -23.69 -1.90 12.58
N ILE A 370 -23.00 -1.83 13.72
CA ILE A 370 -21.71 -1.12 13.84
C ILE A 370 -20.69 -1.75 12.87
N LEU A 371 -20.58 -3.08 12.87
CA LEU A 371 -19.66 -3.80 11.99
C LEU A 371 -19.98 -3.55 10.50
N GLN A 372 -21.26 -3.53 10.13
CA GLN A 372 -21.69 -3.19 8.77
C GLN A 372 -21.25 -1.77 8.38
N ASN A 373 -21.49 -0.78 9.26
CA ASN A 373 -21.11 0.60 9.00
C ASN A 373 -19.57 0.75 8.88
N GLU A 374 -18.81 0.04 9.71
CA GLU A 374 -17.35 -0.02 9.62
C GLU A 374 -16.88 -0.66 8.30
N ALA A 375 -17.55 -1.74 7.85
CA ALA A 375 -17.27 -2.38 6.57
C ALA A 375 -17.52 -1.45 5.37
N GLU A 376 -18.63 -0.71 5.38
CA GLU A 376 -18.97 0.27 4.35
C GLU A 376 -17.95 1.41 4.31
N LYS A 377 -17.54 1.92 5.47
CA LYS A 377 -16.48 2.93 5.57
C LYS A 377 -15.14 2.42 5.03
N LEU A 378 -14.74 1.21 5.43
CA LEU A 378 -13.50 0.58 4.95
C LEU A 378 -13.53 0.37 3.43
N LYS A 379 -14.67 -0.04 2.87
CA LYS A 379 -14.86 -0.18 1.42
C LYS A 379 -14.62 1.13 0.67
N VAL A 380 -15.11 2.25 1.21
CA VAL A 380 -14.87 3.58 0.63
C VAL A 380 -13.39 3.97 0.75
N GLU A 381 -12.76 3.76 1.91
CA GLU A 381 -11.33 4.03 2.11
C GLU A 381 -10.46 3.23 1.12
N ILE A 382 -10.75 1.93 0.94
CA ILE A 382 -10.05 1.06 -0.03
C ILE A 382 -10.28 1.55 -1.47
N SER A 383 -11.51 1.91 -1.82
CA SER A 383 -11.83 2.41 -3.17
C SER A 383 -11.07 3.71 -3.47
N ASN A 384 -10.96 4.62 -2.51
CA ASN A 384 -10.24 5.87 -2.65
C ASN A 384 -8.73 5.63 -2.75
N LEU A 385 -8.15 4.75 -1.92
CA LEU A 385 -6.74 4.40 -2.02
C LEU A 385 -6.41 3.76 -3.38
N LYS A 386 -7.27 2.84 -3.84
CA LYS A 386 -7.10 2.19 -5.14
C LYS A 386 -7.13 3.20 -6.30
N ALA A 387 -7.93 4.25 -6.19
CA ALA A 387 -7.97 5.36 -7.16
C ALA A 387 -6.77 6.30 -7.03
N ALA A 388 -6.18 6.46 -5.83
CA ALA A 388 -4.99 7.26 -5.62
C ALA A 388 -3.71 6.59 -6.15
N GLN A 389 -3.65 5.25 -6.14
CA GLN A 389 -2.49 4.48 -6.64
C GLN A 389 -2.24 4.62 -8.15
N LYS A 390 -3.29 4.87 -8.94
CA LYS A 390 -3.17 5.00 -10.38
C LYS A 390 -3.28 6.47 -10.77
N GLN A 391 -2.26 6.96 -11.48
CA GLN A 391 -2.28 8.31 -12.03
C GLN A 391 -3.50 8.49 -12.95
N GLY A 392 -4.23 9.59 -12.75
CA GLY A 392 -5.39 9.95 -13.56
C GLY A 392 -6.68 9.18 -13.27
N THR A 393 -6.79 8.43 -12.16
CA THR A 393 -8.04 7.74 -11.76
C THR A 393 -8.86 8.45 -10.68
N GLN A 394 -8.38 9.60 -10.21
CA GLN A 394 -9.01 10.40 -9.16
C GLN A 394 -9.29 11.82 -9.65
N ILE A 395 -10.43 12.37 -9.20
CA ILE A 395 -10.81 13.76 -9.34
C ILE A 395 -10.44 14.46 -8.04
N ASN A 396 -9.51 15.40 -8.10
CA ASN A 396 -9.17 16.24 -6.95
C ASN A 396 -10.14 17.42 -6.90
N ALA A 397 -10.99 17.46 -5.88
CA ALA A 397 -11.80 18.62 -5.54
C ALA A 397 -11.21 19.36 -4.34
N ASP A 398 -11.72 20.56 -4.02
CA ASP A 398 -11.14 21.46 -3.00
C ASP A 398 -11.07 20.85 -1.59
N PHE A 399 -12.00 19.96 -1.24
CA PHE A 399 -12.09 19.38 0.11
C PHE A 399 -11.66 17.91 0.18
N SER A 400 -11.74 17.19 -0.92
CA SER A 400 -11.44 15.76 -0.96
C SER A 400 -11.32 15.26 -2.39
N ALA A 401 -10.61 14.14 -2.54
CA ALA A 401 -10.37 13.55 -3.84
C ALA A 401 -11.20 12.27 -4.01
N PHE A 402 -11.88 12.13 -5.15
CA PHE A 402 -12.86 11.07 -5.40
C PHE A 402 -12.52 10.24 -6.64
N PRO A 403 -12.82 8.93 -6.67
CA PRO A 403 -12.62 8.11 -7.86
C PRO A 403 -13.46 8.59 -9.04
N ILE A 404 -12.88 8.60 -10.24
CA ILE A 404 -13.61 8.97 -11.47
C ILE A 404 -14.75 7.95 -11.73
N PRO A 405 -15.95 8.37 -12.19
CA PRO A 405 -17.06 7.46 -12.46
C PRO A 405 -16.73 6.28 -13.40
N THR A 406 -15.86 6.48 -14.38
CA THR A 406 -15.39 5.42 -15.29
C THR A 406 -14.56 4.39 -14.53
N PHE A 407 -13.68 4.81 -13.63
CA PHE A 407 -12.91 3.92 -12.77
C PHE A 407 -13.80 3.13 -11.80
N SER A 408 -14.79 3.77 -11.20
CA SER A 408 -15.76 3.12 -10.29
C SER A 408 -16.62 2.05 -10.98
N LYS A 409 -16.86 2.17 -12.30
CA LYS A 409 -17.56 1.16 -13.10
C LYS A 409 -16.68 -0.04 -13.47
N VAL A 410 -15.37 0.14 -13.50
CA VAL A 410 -14.41 -0.90 -13.88
C VAL A 410 -14.01 -1.69 -12.63
N SER A 411 -14.83 -2.67 -12.28
CA SER A 411 -14.47 -3.71 -11.30
C SER A 411 -13.51 -4.72 -11.95
N PRO A 412 -12.41 -5.11 -11.28
CA PRO A 412 -11.43 -6.04 -11.84
C PRO A 412 -12.03 -7.44 -12.13
N ASP A 413 -13.13 -7.78 -11.48
CA ASP A 413 -13.81 -9.09 -11.62
C ASP A 413 -14.91 -9.10 -12.69
N ASN A 414 -15.24 -7.95 -13.30
CA ASN A 414 -16.26 -7.87 -14.35
C ASN A 414 -15.67 -8.27 -15.71
N LYS A 415 -15.46 -9.57 -15.91
CA LYS A 415 -15.16 -10.15 -17.23
C LYS A 415 -16.47 -10.24 -18.02
N GLN A 416 -16.66 -9.34 -18.98
CA GLN A 416 -17.82 -9.39 -19.88
C GLN A 416 -17.52 -10.27 -21.08
N LEU A 417 -18.36 -11.29 -21.32
CA LEU A 417 -18.29 -12.08 -22.55
C LEU A 417 -18.75 -11.23 -23.73
N VAL A 418 -17.85 -10.98 -24.68
CA VAL A 418 -18.13 -10.13 -25.85
C VAL A 418 -18.65 -10.94 -27.03
N ALA A 419 -18.02 -12.08 -27.33
CA ALA A 419 -18.38 -12.91 -28.48
C ALA A 419 -17.96 -14.37 -28.29
N ARG A 420 -18.60 -15.29 -29.02
CA ARG A 420 -18.20 -16.70 -29.14
C ARG A 420 -17.94 -16.98 -30.62
N ILE A 421 -16.73 -17.42 -30.94
CA ILE A 421 -16.34 -17.79 -32.30
C ILE A 421 -16.29 -19.32 -32.36
N VAL A 422 -16.98 -19.90 -33.33
CA VAL A 422 -16.97 -21.36 -33.57
C VAL A 422 -16.09 -21.63 -34.77
N ILE A 423 -15.00 -22.36 -34.55
CA ILE A 423 -14.08 -22.77 -35.60
C ILE A 423 -14.44 -24.22 -35.99
N PRO A 424 -14.79 -24.49 -37.25
CA PRO A 424 -15.08 -25.86 -37.68
C PRO A 424 -13.80 -26.69 -37.67
N GLN A 425 -13.78 -27.74 -36.85
CA GLN A 425 -12.64 -28.65 -36.70
C GLN A 425 -12.85 -29.91 -37.54
N LYS A 426 -11.84 -30.34 -38.31
CA LYS A 426 -11.89 -31.56 -39.15
C LYS A 426 -11.64 -32.87 -38.37
N CYS A 427 -11.77 -32.89 -37.05
CA CYS A 427 -11.39 -34.06 -36.24
C CYS A 427 -12.60 -34.71 -35.54
N SER A 428 -12.64 -36.04 -35.60
CA SER A 428 -13.78 -36.93 -35.28
C SER A 428 -13.98 -37.24 -33.79
N SER A 429 -13.80 -36.25 -32.90
CA SER A 429 -14.02 -36.43 -31.46
C SER A 429 -14.99 -35.39 -30.93
N ASP A 430 -16.07 -35.83 -30.29
CA ASP A 430 -17.22 -35.05 -29.78
C ASP A 430 -16.90 -34.07 -28.61
N GLU A 431 -15.62 -33.80 -28.32
CA GLU A 431 -15.24 -32.86 -27.25
C GLU A 431 -15.21 -31.42 -27.74
N LYS A 432 -16.29 -30.67 -27.44
CA LYS A 432 -16.35 -29.22 -27.61
C LYS A 432 -15.40 -28.52 -26.63
N THR A 433 -14.15 -28.32 -27.03
CA THR A 433 -13.17 -27.55 -26.25
C THR A 433 -13.51 -26.05 -26.32
N VAL A 434 -13.90 -25.47 -25.18
CA VAL A 434 -14.14 -24.03 -25.06
C VAL A 434 -12.87 -23.38 -24.53
N ILE A 435 -12.18 -22.61 -25.36
CA ILE A 435 -10.95 -21.89 -24.98
C ILE A 435 -11.31 -20.43 -24.66
N PRO A 436 -11.18 -19.97 -23.39
CA PRO A 436 -11.43 -18.59 -23.03
C PRO A 436 -10.24 -17.70 -23.48
N LEU A 437 -10.47 -16.87 -24.50
CA LEU A 437 -9.49 -15.89 -24.96
C LEU A 437 -9.72 -14.54 -24.24
N LEU A 438 -8.71 -14.08 -23.48
CA LEU A 438 -8.72 -12.76 -22.84
C LEU A 438 -8.10 -11.73 -23.78
N LEU A 439 -8.95 -10.85 -24.33
CA LEU A 439 -8.50 -9.74 -25.17
C LEU A 439 -8.36 -8.48 -24.33
N SER A 440 -7.14 -7.98 -24.21
CA SER A 440 -6.81 -6.81 -23.38
C SER A 440 -7.09 -5.46 -24.07
N ASN A 441 -7.21 -5.44 -25.40
CA ASN A 441 -7.35 -4.21 -26.18
C ASN A 441 -8.45 -4.34 -27.23
N ILE A 442 -9.21 -3.28 -27.44
CA ILE A 442 -10.24 -3.22 -28.49
C ILE A 442 -9.61 -3.22 -29.89
N SER A 443 -8.36 -2.75 -30.03
CA SER A 443 -7.64 -2.79 -31.31
C SER A 443 -7.36 -4.22 -31.78
N THR A 444 -7.04 -5.15 -30.87
CA THR A 444 -6.82 -6.55 -31.24
C THR A 444 -8.13 -7.24 -31.60
N LEU A 445 -9.23 -6.88 -30.95
CA LEU A 445 -10.57 -7.34 -31.34
C LEU A 445 -10.96 -6.83 -32.74
N ASN A 446 -10.73 -5.54 -33.02
CA ASN A 446 -10.99 -4.96 -34.34
C ASN A 446 -10.12 -5.61 -35.42
N HIS A 447 -8.85 -5.89 -35.11
CA HIS A 447 -7.96 -6.58 -36.03
C HIS A 447 -8.44 -8.00 -36.32
N LEU A 448 -8.81 -8.76 -35.28
CA LEU A 448 -9.38 -10.10 -35.40
C LEU A 448 -10.68 -10.08 -36.22
N HIS A 449 -11.57 -9.12 -35.94
CA HIS A 449 -12.80 -8.94 -36.71
C HIS A 449 -12.50 -8.64 -38.19
N SER A 450 -11.53 -7.76 -38.48
CA SER A 450 -11.13 -7.47 -39.86
C SER A 450 -10.52 -8.68 -40.58
N THR A 451 -9.80 -9.56 -39.86
CA THR A 451 -9.20 -10.77 -40.44
C THR A 451 -10.19 -11.92 -40.60
N ILE A 452 -11.29 -11.92 -39.85
CA ILE A 452 -12.38 -12.89 -40.05
C ILE A 452 -13.31 -12.46 -41.19
N ILE A 453 -13.47 -11.15 -41.41
CA ILE A 453 -14.30 -10.61 -42.50
C ILE A 453 -13.57 -10.62 -43.85
N SER A 454 -12.24 -10.40 -43.85
CA SER A 454 -11.39 -10.55 -45.02
C SER A 454 -11.21 -12.03 -45.39
#